data_AF-A0A2U1DUD5-F1
#
_entry.id   AF-A0A2U1DUD5-F1
#
_cell.length_a   1.000
_cell.length_b   1.000
_cell.length_c   1.000
_cell.angle_alpha   90.00
_cell.angle_beta   90.00
_cell.angle_gamma   90.00
#
_symmetry.space_group_name_H-M   'P 1'
#
loop_
_entity.id
_entity.type
_entity.pdbx_description
1 polymer ?
#
loop_
_entity_poly.entity_id
_entity_poly.type
_entity_poly.pdbx_seq_one_letter_code
_entity_poly.pdbx_strand_id
1 'polypeptide(L)'
;MKPLRPLLLALLCTAPLLAHAAPLDVTPDTLMERANLLRDARERPWDPNTGRLGNLRHVHIIANDCTVRVVSGAENRLFLGRGAAFQVDDTTYGADRLGGNRPRLYDVKISAAQGASAVPRVGADNASVCFTLQLATAHELLLRGDNLKMLFDRVDLPALRISLNPSHGVKLWFHGVRLGLLSVSSNASVVAGGTGQVQWLQLASAQSSTALLFHDMDARHARVSTTTTRARFSIRIGADTDAGYYQPASAPGQIALEYPIWIDGPVSALKVPAGRVNPMPLTSALRDETRALQLDVMGPAGPRPALPAPDPGSPPPPGAQAASGEPVSPRQRVSDVLQPLLPSGVTLGKIDLWKDGAALEGRAPDDATVRQWVQALQRSGEVRNPQVAWVRREADQVAYRVLVTFLCAAPGDRSVCLAAPGSAYTAQQVEDALRPVLGNDVTLTRLALHDGKLVELEGRGSEAEARAALERVRQQVPWLEASSSGIGQGTFSARLRMVCAAPPRATPGICAAPDQRR
;
A
#
# COMPACT_ATOMS: atom_id res chain seq x y z
N MET A 1 63.59 -5.33 37.96
CA MET A 1 63.35 -6.67 37.39
C MET A 1 62.10 -6.63 36.54
N LYS A 2 62.24 -7.20 35.34
CA LYS A 2 61.25 -7.53 34.31
C LYS A 2 60.37 -6.42 33.69
N PRO A 3 60.13 -6.54 32.37
CA PRO A 3 60.01 -5.39 31.45
C PRO A 3 58.73 -5.50 30.58
N LEU A 4 58.59 -4.60 29.58
CA LEU A 4 57.87 -4.81 28.30
C LEU A 4 56.33 -4.98 28.42
N ARG A 5 55.45 -4.30 27.69
CA ARG A 5 55.41 -3.90 26.27
C ARG A 5 54.12 -3.08 26.03
N PRO A 6 53.91 -2.48 24.84
CA PRO A 6 53.36 -1.15 24.68
C PRO A 6 52.02 -1.17 23.91
N LEU A 7 51.51 0.04 23.66
CA LEU A 7 50.59 0.39 22.58
C LEU A 7 50.68 -0.55 21.36
N LEU A 8 49.57 -1.22 21.02
CA LEU A 8 49.15 -1.62 19.66
C LEU A 8 47.97 -2.58 19.77
N LEU A 9 46.74 -2.06 19.85
CA LEU A 9 45.48 -2.72 19.43
C LEU A 9 44.28 -1.83 19.79
N ALA A 10 44.11 -0.73 19.04
CA ALA A 10 42.86 0.04 19.03
C ALA A 10 42.52 0.56 17.62
N LEU A 11 42.99 -0.15 16.59
CA LEU A 11 42.50 -0.05 15.22
C LEU A 11 41.94 -1.42 14.89
N LEU A 12 40.61 -1.53 14.76
CA LEU A 12 39.78 -2.61 14.21
C LEU A 12 38.56 -2.83 15.11
N CYS A 13 37.58 -1.93 14.98
CA CYS A 13 36.15 -2.23 15.07
C CYS A 13 35.32 -0.97 14.77
N THR A 14 35.61 -0.28 13.66
CA THR A 14 34.58 0.49 12.98
C THR A 14 33.72 -0.50 12.21
N ALA A 15 32.83 -1.20 12.91
CA ALA A 15 31.68 -1.78 12.24
C ALA A 15 30.95 -0.61 11.57
N PRO A 16 30.65 -0.65 10.26
CA PRO A 16 29.75 0.33 9.70
C PRO A 16 28.45 0.15 10.48
N LEU A 17 28.06 1.17 11.23
CA LEU A 17 26.68 1.35 11.62
C LEU A 17 25.91 1.36 10.31
N LEU A 18 25.40 0.19 9.92
CA LEU A 18 24.27 0.08 9.01
C LEU A 18 23.20 0.92 9.70
N ALA A 19 23.11 2.18 9.30
CA ALA A 19 21.98 3.04 9.60
C ALA A 19 20.79 2.26 9.05
N HIS A 20 20.13 1.53 9.94
CA HIS A 20 18.85 0.92 9.63
C HIS A 20 18.00 2.09 9.19
N ALA A 21 17.55 2.05 7.93
CA ALA A 21 16.68 3.07 7.38
C ALA A 21 15.61 3.33 8.43
N ALA A 22 15.45 4.60 8.84
CA ALA A 22 14.30 4.95 9.64
C ALA A 22 13.09 4.48 8.83
N PRO A 23 12.26 3.56 9.36
CA PRO A 23 11.11 3.08 8.62
C PRO A 23 10.32 4.31 8.21
N LEU A 24 9.94 4.39 6.92
CA LEU A 24 9.00 5.41 6.45
C LEU A 24 7.86 5.49 7.46
N ASP A 25 7.41 6.71 7.79
CA ASP A 25 6.24 6.88 8.64
C ASP A 25 5.13 5.97 8.11
N VAL A 26 4.67 5.04 8.95
CA VAL A 26 3.61 4.14 8.54
C VAL A 26 2.38 5.01 8.38
N THR A 27 1.93 5.23 7.15
CA THR A 27 0.72 5.98 6.83
C THR A 27 -0.40 5.04 6.39
N PRO A 28 -1.68 5.49 6.41
CA PRO A 28 -2.80 4.70 5.90
C PRO A 28 -2.55 4.15 4.49
N ASP A 29 -1.95 4.96 3.61
CA ASP A 29 -1.66 4.55 2.23
C ASP A 29 -0.58 3.46 2.16
N THR A 30 0.46 3.53 3.00
CA THR A 30 1.48 2.46 3.06
C THR A 30 0.91 1.15 3.59
N LEU A 31 -0.05 1.21 4.52
CA LEU A 31 -0.73 0.05 5.07
C LEU A 31 -1.67 -0.59 4.04
N MET A 32 -2.36 0.23 3.24
CA MET A 32 -3.14 -0.23 2.08
C MET A 32 -2.25 -0.89 1.03
N GLU A 33 -1.07 -0.33 0.75
CA GLU A 33 -0.10 -0.98 -0.15
C GLU A 33 0.39 -2.32 0.40
N ARG A 34 0.70 -2.41 1.70
CA ARG A 34 1.05 -3.69 2.35
C ARG A 34 -0.08 -4.71 2.21
N ALA A 35 -1.34 -4.30 2.33
CA ALA A 35 -2.49 -5.18 2.12
C ALA A 35 -2.61 -5.65 0.65
N ASN A 36 -2.37 -4.75 -0.30
CA ASN A 36 -2.32 -5.11 -1.73
C ASN A 36 -1.18 -6.07 -2.05
N LEU A 37 0.01 -5.86 -1.48
CA LEU A 37 1.15 -6.77 -1.66
C LEU A 37 0.90 -8.13 -1.04
N LEU A 38 0.30 -8.18 0.15
CA LEU A 38 -0.11 -9.43 0.78
C LEU A 38 -1.09 -10.22 -0.09
N ARG A 39 -2.00 -9.51 -0.78
CA ARG A 39 -2.92 -10.10 -1.75
C ARG A 39 -2.16 -10.63 -2.97
N ASP A 40 -1.28 -9.82 -3.56
CA ASP A 40 -0.65 -10.11 -4.85
C ASP A 40 0.53 -11.09 -4.72
N ALA A 41 1.10 -11.25 -3.52
CA ALA A 41 2.29 -12.07 -3.29
C ALA A 41 2.09 -13.56 -3.61
N ARG A 42 0.88 -14.10 -3.46
CA ARG A 42 0.58 -15.53 -3.71
C ARG A 42 -0.85 -15.74 -4.15
N GLU A 43 -1.06 -16.53 -5.19
CA GLU A 43 -2.39 -16.94 -5.64
C GLU A 43 -3.06 -17.86 -4.62
N ARG A 44 -4.33 -17.58 -4.31
CA ARG A 44 -5.19 -18.44 -3.51
C ARG A 44 -6.25 -19.07 -4.42
N PRO A 45 -6.64 -20.33 -4.18
CA PRO A 45 -7.62 -21.00 -5.01
C PRO A 45 -8.99 -20.31 -4.96
N TRP A 46 -9.57 -20.09 -6.13
CA TRP A 46 -10.95 -19.64 -6.29
C TRP A 46 -11.84 -20.86 -6.57
N ASP A 47 -12.68 -21.21 -5.60
CA ASP A 47 -13.70 -22.25 -5.72
C ASP A 47 -14.88 -21.94 -4.77
N PRO A 48 -15.82 -21.08 -5.18
CA PRO A 48 -16.94 -20.67 -4.36
C PRO A 48 -17.83 -21.83 -3.91
N ASN A 49 -17.86 -22.94 -4.66
CA ASN A 49 -18.67 -24.11 -4.32
C ASN A 49 -18.18 -24.77 -3.02
N THR A 50 -16.86 -24.73 -2.76
CA THR A 50 -16.26 -25.21 -1.51
C THR A 50 -16.01 -24.09 -0.50
N GLY A 51 -16.49 -22.88 -0.80
CA GLY A 51 -16.36 -21.67 0.01
C GLY A 51 -15.03 -20.95 -0.17
N ARG A 52 -14.13 -21.37 -1.07
CA ARG A 52 -12.83 -20.73 -1.29
C ARG A 52 -12.99 -19.52 -2.19
N LEU A 53 -12.54 -18.35 -1.73
CA LEU A 53 -12.81 -17.07 -2.38
C LEU A 53 -11.57 -16.45 -3.03
N GLY A 54 -10.49 -17.22 -3.24
CA GLY A 54 -9.29 -16.72 -3.91
C GLY A 54 -8.65 -15.52 -3.23
N ASN A 55 -7.98 -14.68 -4.01
CA ASN A 55 -7.41 -13.41 -3.53
C ASN A 55 -8.44 -12.30 -3.65
N LEU A 56 -8.96 -11.86 -2.50
CA LEU A 56 -9.97 -10.82 -2.42
C LEU A 56 -9.34 -9.46 -2.17
N ARG A 57 -9.89 -8.44 -2.83
CA ARG A 57 -9.72 -7.04 -2.45
C ARG A 57 -10.96 -6.54 -1.71
N HIS A 58 -12.11 -6.60 -2.37
CA HIS A 58 -13.39 -6.14 -1.83
C HIS A 58 -14.33 -7.30 -1.48
N VAL A 59 -15.04 -7.16 -0.36
CA VAL A 59 -16.11 -8.07 0.05
C VAL A 59 -17.36 -7.26 0.36
N HIS A 60 -18.43 -7.50 -0.38
CA HIS A 60 -19.74 -6.92 -0.13
C HIS A 60 -20.63 -7.92 0.60
N ILE A 61 -20.96 -7.64 1.86
CA ILE A 61 -21.86 -8.47 2.66
C ILE A 61 -23.24 -7.83 2.70
N ILE A 62 -24.25 -8.58 2.26
CA ILE A 62 -25.67 -8.20 2.35
C ILE A 62 -26.42 -9.25 3.18
N ALA A 63 -26.72 -8.93 4.43
CA ALA A 63 -27.40 -9.86 5.33
C ALA A 63 -28.29 -9.13 6.34
N ASN A 64 -29.60 -9.41 6.29
CA ASN A 64 -30.57 -8.90 7.26
C ASN A 64 -30.73 -9.88 8.43
N ASP A 65 -30.99 -9.35 9.62
CA ASP A 65 -31.31 -10.11 10.85
C ASP A 65 -30.30 -11.22 11.12
N CYS A 66 -29.03 -10.90 10.89
CA CYS A 66 -27.96 -11.88 10.79
C CYS A 66 -26.78 -11.52 11.68
N THR A 67 -26.22 -12.52 12.35
CA THR A 67 -24.90 -12.41 12.98
C THR A 67 -23.85 -13.05 12.07
N VAL A 68 -22.85 -12.26 11.67
CA VAL A 68 -21.73 -12.68 10.85
C VAL A 68 -20.45 -12.60 11.68
N ARG A 69 -19.65 -13.67 11.63
CA ARG A 69 -18.32 -13.69 12.27
C ARG A 69 -17.22 -13.55 11.22
N VAL A 70 -16.24 -12.72 11.49
CA VAL A 70 -15.04 -12.54 10.67
C VAL A 70 -13.82 -12.92 11.50
N VAL A 71 -12.93 -13.74 10.95
CA VAL A 71 -11.72 -14.24 11.60
C VAL A 71 -10.55 -14.17 10.64
N SER A 72 -9.31 -14.03 11.14
CA SER A 72 -8.13 -14.17 10.27
C SER A 72 -7.77 -15.63 10.01
N GLY A 73 -7.17 -15.88 8.85
CA GLY A 73 -6.68 -17.20 8.46
C GLY A 73 -5.71 -17.19 7.28
N ALA A 74 -5.31 -18.38 6.84
CA ALA A 74 -4.41 -18.57 5.70
C ALA A 74 -5.10 -18.27 4.34
N GLU A 75 -6.41 -18.48 4.28
CA GLU A 75 -7.24 -18.37 3.08
C GLU A 75 -8.39 -17.37 3.28
N ASN A 76 -8.91 -16.85 2.17
CA ASN A 76 -10.24 -16.23 2.19
C ASN A 76 -11.27 -17.35 1.99
N ARG A 77 -12.02 -17.69 3.03
CA ARG A 77 -12.93 -18.83 3.01
C ARG A 77 -14.24 -18.55 3.74
N LEU A 78 -15.34 -18.91 3.10
CA LEU A 78 -16.69 -18.84 3.65
C LEU A 78 -17.06 -20.17 4.31
N PHE A 79 -17.63 -20.09 5.50
CA PHE A 79 -18.20 -21.22 6.23
C PHE A 79 -19.65 -20.92 6.62
N LEU A 80 -20.57 -21.83 6.33
CA LEU A 80 -21.98 -21.64 6.63
C LEU A 80 -22.30 -21.98 8.10
N GLY A 81 -23.25 -21.24 8.67
CA GLY A 81 -23.88 -21.51 9.96
C GLY A 81 -25.28 -22.11 9.81
N ARG A 82 -26.19 -21.84 10.76
CA ARG A 82 -27.52 -22.47 10.80
C ARG A 82 -28.45 -21.92 9.71
N GLY A 83 -29.13 -22.82 8.98
CA GLY A 83 -30.23 -22.48 8.06
C GLY A 83 -29.84 -21.60 6.87
N ALA A 84 -28.55 -21.35 6.72
CA ALA A 84 -27.96 -20.39 5.81
C ALA A 84 -27.71 -21.03 4.45
N ALA A 85 -28.43 -20.58 3.41
CA ALA A 85 -27.87 -20.57 2.07
C ALA A 85 -27.34 -19.17 1.81
N PHE A 86 -26.19 -19.09 1.15
CA PHE A 86 -25.64 -17.83 0.68
C PHE A 86 -25.25 -17.97 -0.77
N GLN A 87 -25.53 -16.93 -1.52
CA GLN A 87 -25.05 -16.76 -2.88
C GLN A 87 -23.77 -15.95 -2.82
N VAL A 88 -22.73 -16.49 -3.47
CA VAL A 88 -21.46 -15.82 -3.69
C VAL A 88 -21.45 -15.43 -5.16
N ASP A 89 -21.66 -14.15 -5.43
CA ASP A 89 -21.56 -13.60 -6.78
C ASP A 89 -20.16 -13.00 -6.98
N ASP A 90 -19.51 -13.36 -8.08
CA ASP A 90 -18.36 -12.62 -8.58
C ASP A 90 -18.86 -11.27 -9.14
N THR A 91 -18.36 -10.18 -8.57
CA THR A 91 -18.72 -8.82 -8.95
C THR A 91 -17.62 -8.11 -9.74
N THR A 92 -16.63 -8.85 -10.27
CA THR A 92 -15.53 -8.29 -11.05
C THR A 92 -16.06 -7.38 -12.16
N TYR A 93 -16.02 -6.07 -11.91
CA TYR A 93 -16.47 -5.05 -12.83
C TYR A 93 -15.38 -4.86 -13.89
N GLY A 94 -15.49 -5.61 -14.99
CA GLY A 94 -14.79 -5.34 -16.26
C GLY A 94 -13.31 -5.76 -16.33
N ALA A 95 -13.05 -7.01 -16.72
CA ALA A 95 -11.78 -7.42 -17.32
C ALA A 95 -11.93 -8.09 -18.70
N ASP A 96 -13.16 -8.37 -19.16
CA ASP A 96 -13.40 -8.97 -20.48
C ASP A 96 -13.18 -8.00 -21.66
N ARG A 97 -12.70 -6.77 -21.42
CA ARG A 97 -12.35 -5.80 -22.48
C ARG A 97 -10.85 -5.60 -22.70
N LEU A 98 -9.97 -6.23 -21.90
CA LEU A 98 -8.52 -6.12 -22.10
C LEU A 98 -7.91 -7.52 -22.00
N GLY A 99 -7.81 -8.19 -23.15
CA GLY A 99 -7.23 -9.54 -23.29
C GLY A 99 -5.78 -9.63 -22.82
N GLY A 100 -5.58 -9.85 -21.53
CA GLY A 100 -4.28 -9.98 -20.89
C GLY A 100 -4.30 -10.97 -19.73
N ASN A 101 -3.26 -11.80 -19.67
CA ASN A 101 -3.04 -12.93 -18.76
C ASN A 101 -2.72 -12.50 -17.30
N ARG A 102 -3.41 -11.49 -16.75
CA ARG A 102 -3.19 -11.02 -15.37
C ARG A 102 -4.12 -11.74 -14.38
N PRO A 103 -3.70 -11.95 -13.12
CA PRO A 103 -4.53 -12.56 -12.09
C PRO A 103 -5.85 -11.80 -11.93
N ARG A 104 -6.97 -12.52 -11.93
CA ARG A 104 -8.31 -11.94 -11.79
C ARG A 104 -8.47 -11.40 -10.36
N LEU A 105 -8.77 -10.12 -10.25
CA LEU A 105 -9.07 -9.45 -8.98
C LEU A 105 -10.53 -9.77 -8.63
N TYR A 106 -10.77 -10.73 -7.73
CA TYR A 106 -12.12 -11.12 -7.35
C TYR A 106 -12.65 -10.18 -6.27
N ASP A 107 -13.75 -9.51 -6.62
CA ASP A 107 -14.60 -8.81 -5.67
C ASP A 107 -15.85 -9.64 -5.48
N VAL A 108 -16.17 -10.00 -4.24
CA VAL A 108 -17.29 -10.91 -3.97
C VAL A 108 -18.44 -10.21 -3.31
N LYS A 109 -19.65 -10.52 -3.75
CA LYS A 109 -20.87 -10.21 -3.02
C LYS A 109 -21.39 -11.48 -2.38
N ILE A 110 -21.52 -11.44 -1.07
CA ILE A 110 -22.09 -12.51 -0.24
C ILE A 110 -23.46 -12.03 0.21
N SER A 111 -24.51 -12.67 -0.29
CA SER A 111 -25.90 -12.37 0.08
C SER A 111 -26.66 -13.60 0.52
N ALA A 112 -27.55 -13.45 1.51
CA ALA A 112 -28.42 -14.54 1.95
C ALA A 112 -29.28 -15.03 0.78
N ALA A 113 -29.32 -16.34 0.57
CA ALA A 113 -30.11 -17.03 -0.46
C ALA A 113 -30.96 -18.14 0.17
N GLN A 114 -31.95 -18.66 -0.57
CA GLN A 114 -32.71 -19.85 -0.20
C GLN A 114 -32.26 -21.03 -1.08
N GLY A 115 -31.71 -22.09 -0.48
CA GLY A 115 -31.27 -23.29 -1.21
C GLY A 115 -30.26 -24.16 -0.46
N ALA A 116 -29.93 -25.33 -1.01
CA ALA A 116 -28.82 -26.13 -0.51
C ALA A 116 -27.51 -25.63 -1.13
N SER A 117 -26.52 -25.29 -0.29
CA SER A 117 -25.18 -24.89 -0.72
C SER A 117 -24.15 -25.95 -0.34
N ALA A 118 -23.18 -26.22 -1.22
CA ALA A 118 -22.09 -27.17 -1.00
C ALA A 118 -20.98 -26.63 -0.08
N VAL A 119 -21.11 -25.39 0.41
CA VAL A 119 -20.11 -24.74 1.27
C VAL A 119 -20.06 -25.42 2.65
N PRO A 120 -18.86 -25.70 3.19
CA PRO A 120 -18.70 -26.36 4.48
C PRO A 120 -19.34 -25.61 5.64
N ARG A 121 -19.78 -26.36 6.66
CA ARG A 121 -20.29 -25.82 7.93
C ARG A 121 -19.25 -25.97 9.03
N VAL A 122 -19.26 -25.05 9.99
CA VAL A 122 -18.37 -25.11 11.15
C VAL A 122 -19.18 -25.17 12.44
N GLY A 123 -19.03 -26.27 13.19
CA GLY A 123 -19.46 -26.46 14.59
C GLY A 123 -20.97 -26.41 14.88
N ALA A 124 -21.41 -27.18 15.89
CA ALA A 124 -22.79 -27.09 16.41
C ALA A 124 -23.02 -25.81 17.25
N ASP A 125 -21.96 -25.25 17.84
CA ASP A 125 -22.02 -24.09 18.75
C ASP A 125 -22.19 -22.74 18.03
N ASN A 126 -22.12 -22.73 16.69
CA ASN A 126 -22.35 -21.53 15.86
C ASN A 126 -23.81 -21.39 15.41
N ALA A 127 -24.75 -22.01 16.13
CA ALA A 127 -26.16 -22.11 15.73
C ALA A 127 -26.87 -20.76 15.53
N SER A 128 -26.29 -19.66 16.00
CA SER A 128 -26.79 -18.28 15.92
C SER A 128 -26.04 -17.38 14.94
N VAL A 129 -24.92 -17.86 14.37
CA VAL A 129 -24.17 -17.17 13.30
C VAL A 129 -24.69 -17.66 11.95
N CYS A 130 -24.95 -16.76 11.00
CA CYS A 130 -25.39 -17.18 9.66
C CYS A 130 -24.21 -17.73 8.85
N PHE A 131 -23.05 -17.08 8.94
CA PHE A 131 -21.80 -17.57 8.35
C PHE A 131 -20.57 -16.97 9.04
N THR A 132 -19.47 -17.70 8.94
CA THR A 132 -18.13 -17.24 9.32
C THR A 132 -17.31 -16.98 8.07
N LEU A 133 -16.73 -15.79 7.97
CA LEU A 133 -15.80 -15.41 6.91
C LEU A 133 -14.37 -15.41 7.46
N GLN A 134 -13.55 -16.33 6.97
CA GLN A 134 -12.11 -16.31 7.18
C GLN A 134 -11.48 -15.35 6.17
N LEU A 135 -10.67 -14.40 6.65
CA LEU A 135 -9.97 -13.41 5.84
C LEU A 135 -8.46 -13.63 5.88
N ALA A 136 -7.85 -13.54 4.71
CA ALA A 136 -6.40 -13.53 4.53
C ALA A 136 -5.91 -12.28 3.78
N THR A 137 -6.69 -11.77 2.82
CA THR A 137 -6.25 -10.66 1.94
C THR A 137 -7.29 -9.56 1.73
N ALA A 138 -8.57 -9.85 1.95
CA ALA A 138 -9.61 -8.84 1.78
C ALA A 138 -9.40 -7.73 2.82
N HIS A 139 -9.32 -6.50 2.35
CA HIS A 139 -9.02 -5.33 3.18
C HIS A 139 -10.01 -4.19 2.93
N GLU A 140 -10.99 -4.37 2.05
CA GLU A 140 -12.11 -3.45 1.86
C GLU A 140 -13.43 -4.23 2.00
N LEU A 141 -14.27 -3.85 2.96
CA LEU A 141 -15.56 -4.47 3.23
C LEU A 141 -16.67 -3.44 3.02
N LEU A 142 -17.67 -3.82 2.24
CA LEU A 142 -18.91 -3.08 2.10
C LEU A 142 -20.01 -3.84 2.82
N LEU A 143 -20.63 -3.22 3.81
CA LEU A 143 -21.64 -3.86 4.66
C LEU A 143 -23.01 -3.24 4.42
N ARG A 144 -24.02 -4.10 4.28
CA ARG A 144 -25.42 -3.73 4.17
C ARG A 144 -26.31 -4.79 4.84
N GLY A 145 -27.38 -4.33 5.46
CA GLY A 145 -28.45 -5.19 5.95
C GLY A 145 -29.01 -4.72 7.27
N ASP A 146 -30.32 -4.83 7.44
CA ASP A 146 -31.00 -4.37 8.64
C ASP A 146 -30.74 -5.35 9.80
N ASN A 147 -30.50 -4.81 11.00
CA ASN A 147 -30.15 -5.55 12.21
C ASN A 147 -28.92 -6.47 12.06
N LEU A 148 -28.03 -6.18 11.11
CA LEU A 148 -26.79 -6.92 10.90
C LEU A 148 -25.85 -6.75 12.09
N LYS A 149 -25.42 -7.87 12.67
CA LYS A 149 -24.39 -7.94 13.72
C LYS A 149 -23.11 -8.53 13.14
N MET A 150 -22.00 -7.81 13.25
CA MET A 150 -20.70 -8.27 12.76
C MET A 150 -19.71 -8.38 13.92
N LEU A 151 -19.16 -9.57 14.12
CA LEU A 151 -18.06 -9.79 15.05
C LEU A 151 -16.75 -9.97 14.27
N PHE A 152 -15.79 -9.08 14.45
CA PHE A 152 -14.41 -9.25 14.00
C PHE A 152 -13.58 -9.86 15.13
N ASP A 153 -13.43 -11.18 15.12
CA ASP A 153 -12.83 -11.96 16.20
C ASP A 153 -11.32 -12.21 15.95
N ARG A 154 -10.49 -11.44 16.66
CA ARG A 154 -9.02 -11.49 16.62
C ARG A 154 -8.45 -11.41 15.20
N VAL A 155 -9.01 -10.52 14.40
CA VAL A 155 -8.56 -10.24 13.05
C VAL A 155 -7.19 -9.55 13.10
N ASP A 156 -6.24 -10.11 12.35
CA ASP A 156 -4.88 -9.65 12.14
C ASP A 156 -4.65 -9.44 10.63
N LEU A 157 -4.55 -8.17 10.21
CA LEU A 157 -4.41 -7.74 8.82
C LEU A 157 -3.63 -6.41 8.72
N PRO A 158 -2.89 -6.15 7.62
CA PRO A 158 -2.22 -4.87 7.42
C PRO A 158 -3.20 -3.69 7.35
N ALA A 159 -4.37 -3.88 6.74
CA ALA A 159 -5.41 -2.88 6.65
C ALA A 159 -6.80 -3.52 6.59
N LEU A 160 -7.79 -2.81 7.13
CA LEU A 160 -9.19 -3.14 7.03
C LEU A 160 -10.00 -1.83 6.93
N ARG A 161 -10.63 -1.61 5.77
CA ARG A 161 -11.56 -0.52 5.52
C ARG A 161 -12.97 -1.07 5.46
N ILE A 162 -13.89 -0.45 6.18
CA ILE A 162 -15.29 -0.84 6.26
C ILE A 162 -16.13 0.36 5.87
N SER A 163 -16.95 0.17 4.84
CA SER A 163 -17.96 1.11 4.40
C SER A 163 -19.32 0.53 4.73
N LEU A 164 -20.14 1.28 5.47
CA LEU A 164 -21.52 0.89 5.78
C LEU A 164 -22.48 1.66 4.90
N ASN A 165 -23.20 0.92 4.06
CA ASN A 165 -24.28 1.47 3.25
C ASN A 165 -25.57 1.60 4.07
N PRO A 166 -26.50 2.50 3.67
CA PRO A 166 -27.74 2.76 4.41
C PRO A 166 -28.45 1.47 4.84
N SER A 167 -28.61 1.31 6.15
CA SER A 167 -29.23 0.18 6.83
C SER A 167 -29.59 0.62 8.25
N HIS A 168 -30.52 -0.09 8.88
CA HIS A 168 -30.97 0.16 10.25
C HIS A 168 -30.36 -0.85 11.23
N GLY A 169 -30.06 -0.40 12.45
CA GLY A 169 -29.71 -1.32 13.55
C GLY A 169 -28.41 -2.10 13.38
N VAL A 170 -27.49 -1.63 12.54
CA VAL A 170 -26.21 -2.34 12.30
C VAL A 170 -25.32 -2.23 13.54
N LYS A 171 -24.73 -3.35 13.95
CA LYS A 171 -23.82 -3.41 15.10
C LYS A 171 -22.51 -4.08 14.74
N LEU A 172 -21.39 -3.42 15.00
CA LEU A 172 -20.05 -3.97 14.76
C LEU A 172 -19.28 -4.08 16.07
N TRP A 173 -18.64 -5.23 16.31
CA TRP A 173 -17.71 -5.40 17.40
C TRP A 173 -16.38 -5.96 16.93
N PHE A 174 -15.28 -5.29 17.26
CA PHE A 174 -13.92 -5.77 17.04
C PHE A 174 -13.37 -6.34 18.34
N HIS A 175 -13.05 -7.62 18.37
CA HIS A 175 -12.60 -8.31 19.58
C HIS A 175 -11.13 -8.69 19.48
N GLY A 176 -10.26 -8.00 20.22
CA GLY A 176 -8.83 -8.33 20.32
C GLY A 176 -8.10 -8.30 18.97
N VAL A 177 -8.44 -7.33 18.12
CA VAL A 177 -7.86 -7.22 16.77
C VAL A 177 -6.43 -6.67 16.80
N ARG A 178 -5.66 -6.93 15.73
CA ARG A 178 -4.32 -6.38 15.50
C ARG A 178 -4.25 -5.87 14.08
N LEU A 179 -4.47 -4.57 13.87
CA LEU A 179 -4.56 -4.01 12.52
C LEU A 179 -3.48 -2.96 12.31
N GLY A 180 -2.95 -2.88 11.10
CA GLY A 180 -2.20 -1.69 10.71
C GLY A 180 -3.17 -0.51 10.59
N LEU A 181 -4.14 -0.60 9.69
CA LEU A 181 -5.20 0.40 9.50
C LEU A 181 -6.56 -0.21 9.82
N LEU A 182 -7.36 0.49 10.63
CA LEU A 182 -8.81 0.30 10.73
C LEU A 182 -9.51 1.60 10.28
N SER A 183 -10.23 1.54 9.17
CA SER A 183 -11.08 2.64 8.70
C SER A 183 -12.53 2.22 8.74
N VAL A 184 -13.39 2.94 9.48
CA VAL A 184 -14.84 2.71 9.50
C VAL A 184 -15.54 3.96 9.02
N SER A 185 -16.20 3.88 7.87
CA SER A 185 -16.99 4.96 7.28
C SER A 185 -18.46 4.56 7.21
N SER A 186 -19.33 5.34 7.83
CA SER A 186 -20.76 5.06 7.89
C SER A 186 -21.60 6.08 7.14
N ASN A 187 -22.51 5.60 6.29
CA ASN A 187 -23.68 6.34 5.83
C ASN A 187 -24.99 5.69 6.33
N ALA A 188 -24.91 4.93 7.43
CA ALA A 188 -25.97 4.10 8.00
C ALA A 188 -26.16 4.36 9.49
N SER A 189 -27.27 3.88 10.06
CA SER A 189 -27.46 3.88 11.52
C SER A 189 -26.68 2.72 12.10
N VAL A 190 -25.47 2.98 12.60
CA VAL A 190 -24.55 1.97 13.12
C VAL A 190 -24.09 2.28 14.54
N VAL A 191 -23.96 1.24 15.36
CA VAL A 191 -23.22 1.28 16.62
C VAL A 191 -22.01 0.34 16.48
N ALA A 192 -20.80 0.88 16.53
CA ALA A 192 -19.57 0.10 16.37
C ALA A 192 -18.62 0.36 17.54
N GLY A 193 -17.84 -0.63 17.93
CA GLY A 193 -16.80 -0.47 18.95
C GLY A 193 -15.88 -1.68 18.98
N GLY A 194 -14.88 -1.66 19.84
CA GLY A 194 -14.03 -2.82 19.99
C GLY A 194 -12.77 -2.61 20.80
N THR A 195 -12.00 -3.69 20.90
CA THR A 195 -10.75 -3.80 21.64
C THR A 195 -9.63 -4.33 20.74
N GLY A 196 -8.39 -4.06 21.14
CA GLY A 196 -7.19 -4.52 20.43
C GLY A 196 -6.23 -3.38 20.12
N GLN A 197 -5.34 -3.62 19.15
CA GLN A 197 -4.28 -2.70 18.76
C GLN A 197 -4.42 -2.30 17.29
N VAL A 198 -4.35 -1.01 17.02
CA VAL A 198 -4.35 -0.45 15.67
C VAL A 198 -3.24 0.59 15.50
N GLN A 199 -2.54 0.59 14.37
CA GLN A 199 -1.57 1.68 14.12
C GLN A 199 -2.31 2.95 13.70
N TRP A 200 -3.32 2.84 12.83
CA TRP A 200 -4.17 3.94 12.38
C TRP A 200 -5.64 3.61 12.56
N LEU A 201 -6.33 4.42 13.35
CA LEU A 201 -7.77 4.41 13.49
C LEU A 201 -8.37 5.58 12.71
N GLN A 202 -9.24 5.30 11.74
CA GLN A 202 -9.95 6.31 10.96
C GLN A 202 -11.45 6.08 11.10
N LEU A 203 -12.15 7.03 11.72
CA LEU A 203 -13.59 6.95 11.94
C LEU A 203 -14.28 8.06 11.14
N ALA A 204 -15.29 7.70 10.37
CA ALA A 204 -16.07 8.64 9.62
C ALA A 204 -17.57 8.33 9.66
N SER A 205 -18.39 9.39 9.72
CA SER A 205 -19.83 9.25 9.52
C SER A 205 -20.45 10.47 8.87
N ALA A 206 -21.37 10.19 7.94
CA ALA A 206 -22.32 11.14 7.36
C ALA A 206 -23.75 10.95 7.91
N GLN A 207 -23.95 10.06 8.90
CA GLN A 207 -25.27 9.77 9.48
C GLN A 207 -25.34 10.15 10.96
N SER A 208 -26.37 10.93 11.32
CA SER A 208 -26.57 11.51 12.66
C SER A 208 -26.80 10.47 13.77
N SER A 209 -27.36 9.31 13.43
CA SER A 209 -27.62 8.22 14.38
C SER A 209 -26.45 7.25 14.57
N THR A 210 -25.29 7.53 13.96
CA THR A 210 -24.08 6.71 14.12
C THR A 210 -23.42 6.91 15.48
N ALA A 211 -22.95 5.83 16.10
CA ALA A 211 -22.06 5.82 17.24
C ALA A 211 -20.84 4.93 16.97
N LEU A 212 -19.64 5.51 16.88
CA LEU A 212 -18.37 4.79 16.72
C LEU A 212 -17.55 4.91 18.01
N LEU A 213 -17.63 3.87 18.85
CA LEU A 213 -17.19 3.83 20.23
C LEU A 213 -15.93 2.97 20.42
N PHE A 214 -14.77 3.53 20.09
CA PHE A 214 -13.46 2.86 20.05
C PHE A 214 -12.51 3.29 21.20
N HIS A 215 -13.06 3.67 22.35
CA HIS A 215 -12.25 4.06 23.50
C HIS A 215 -11.54 2.90 24.21
N ASP A 216 -11.93 1.65 23.96
CA ASP A 216 -11.22 0.46 24.48
C ASP A 216 -10.17 -0.08 23.48
N MET A 217 -9.89 0.66 22.41
CA MET A 217 -8.92 0.29 21.37
C MET A 217 -7.65 1.13 21.47
N ASP A 218 -6.49 0.46 21.42
CA ASP A 218 -5.19 1.10 21.47
C ASP A 218 -4.74 1.53 20.07
N ALA A 219 -4.84 2.83 19.79
CA ALA A 219 -4.44 3.43 18.53
C ALA A 219 -3.13 4.24 18.66
N ARG A 220 -2.18 4.04 17.74
CA ARG A 220 -1.01 4.94 17.61
C ARG A 220 -1.38 6.26 16.95
N HIS A 221 -2.19 6.22 15.89
CA HIS A 221 -2.73 7.41 15.25
C HIS A 221 -4.26 7.30 15.22
N ALA A 222 -4.95 8.39 15.60
CA ALA A 222 -6.41 8.42 15.61
C ALA A 222 -6.93 9.64 14.84
N ARG A 223 -7.81 9.39 13.87
CA ARG A 223 -8.48 10.41 13.06
C ARG A 223 -9.99 10.17 13.08
N VAL A 224 -10.73 11.23 13.36
CA VAL A 224 -12.18 11.24 13.30
C VAL A 224 -12.60 12.34 12.31
N SER A 225 -13.58 12.04 11.46
CA SER A 225 -14.13 12.95 10.46
C SER A 225 -15.64 12.82 10.40
N THR A 226 -16.37 13.92 10.44
CA THR A 226 -17.82 13.87 10.32
C THR A 226 -18.36 15.09 9.58
N THR A 227 -19.31 14.83 8.68
CA THR A 227 -20.01 15.88 7.92
C THR A 227 -21.38 16.19 8.51
N THR A 228 -21.83 15.44 9.52
CA THR A 228 -23.21 15.45 10.01
C THR A 228 -23.25 15.53 11.52
N THR A 229 -24.08 16.44 12.04
CA THR A 229 -24.28 16.66 13.47
C THR A 229 -24.84 15.43 14.18
N ARG A 230 -24.63 15.33 15.50
CA ARG A 230 -25.11 14.26 16.41
C ARG A 230 -24.46 12.88 16.25
N ALA A 231 -23.65 12.66 15.22
CA ALA A 231 -22.81 11.46 15.16
C ALA A 231 -21.88 11.41 16.37
N ARG A 232 -21.84 10.28 17.08
CA ARG A 232 -21.10 10.13 18.33
C ARG A 232 -19.81 9.35 18.09
N PHE A 233 -18.71 9.85 18.64
CA PHE A 233 -17.40 9.19 18.53
C PHE A 233 -16.75 9.08 19.90
N SER A 234 -16.11 7.95 20.21
CA SER A 234 -15.20 7.89 21.36
C SER A 234 -13.91 7.17 21.01
N ILE A 235 -12.80 7.68 21.52
CA ILE A 235 -11.44 7.17 21.25
C ILE A 235 -10.58 7.26 22.52
N ARG A 236 -9.52 6.45 22.56
CA ARG A 236 -8.47 6.54 23.57
C ARG A 236 -7.33 7.45 23.08
N ILE A 237 -6.80 8.28 23.97
CA ILE A 237 -5.54 9.00 23.77
C ILE A 237 -4.57 8.58 24.87
N GLY A 238 -3.65 7.67 24.52
CA GLY A 238 -2.56 7.26 25.40
C GLY A 238 -1.33 8.17 25.28
N ALA A 239 -0.27 7.84 26.03
CA ALA A 239 0.98 8.61 26.04
C ALA A 239 1.64 8.70 24.65
N ASP A 240 1.54 7.63 23.86
CA ASP A 240 2.14 7.52 22.51
C ASP A 240 1.12 7.74 21.39
N THR A 241 -0.10 8.18 21.70
CA THR A 241 -1.16 8.37 20.69
C THR A 241 -1.03 9.72 20.02
N ASP A 242 -0.81 9.71 18.71
CA ASP A 242 -0.89 10.87 17.83
C ASP A 242 -2.31 11.06 17.29
N ALA A 243 -3.11 11.84 18.00
CA ALA A 243 -4.49 12.14 17.63
C ALA A 243 -4.57 13.31 16.61
N GLY A 244 -4.26 13.03 15.34
CA GLY A 244 -4.42 13.94 14.21
C GLY A 244 -5.86 13.96 13.66
N TYR A 245 -6.67 14.93 14.09
CA TYR A 245 -8.09 15.02 13.72
C TYR A 245 -8.33 15.78 12.39
N TYR A 246 -9.39 15.44 11.65
CA TYR A 246 -9.81 16.18 10.46
C TYR A 246 -11.33 16.36 10.43
N GLN A 247 -11.79 17.60 10.62
CA GLN A 247 -13.19 17.99 10.48
C GLN A 247 -13.47 18.52 9.07
N PRO A 248 -14.45 17.99 8.34
CA PRO A 248 -14.99 18.65 7.15
C PRO A 248 -15.86 19.88 7.46
N ALA A 249 -16.43 19.98 8.66
CA ALA A 249 -17.16 21.18 9.07
C ALA A 249 -16.21 22.08 9.85
N SER A 250 -15.74 23.16 9.22
CA SER A 250 -15.18 24.30 9.97
C SER A 250 -16.33 24.94 10.77
N ALA A 251 -16.79 24.28 11.83
CA ALA A 251 -17.93 24.67 12.64
C ALA A 251 -17.40 25.40 13.89
N PRO A 252 -17.20 26.73 13.84
CA PRO A 252 -16.70 27.48 15.00
C PRO A 252 -17.78 27.62 16.08
N GLY A 253 -17.34 27.80 17.32
CA GLY A 253 -18.19 28.22 18.43
C GLY A 253 -19.20 27.15 18.86
N GLN A 254 -20.45 27.55 19.08
CA GLN A 254 -21.51 26.67 19.62
C GLN A 254 -21.86 25.49 18.70
N ILE A 255 -21.64 25.61 17.39
CA ILE A 255 -21.91 24.53 16.42
C ILE A 255 -20.95 23.34 16.64
N ALA A 256 -19.74 23.59 17.17
CA ALA A 256 -18.81 22.51 17.53
C ALA A 256 -19.38 21.55 18.59
N LEU A 257 -20.35 22.00 19.42
CA LEU A 257 -21.04 21.16 20.39
C LEU A 257 -21.89 20.07 19.74
N GLU A 258 -22.31 20.27 18.48
CA GLU A 258 -23.11 19.31 17.73
C GLU A 258 -22.29 18.16 17.12
N TYR A 259 -20.96 18.19 17.30
CA TYR A 259 -20.02 17.16 16.85
C TYR A 259 -19.27 16.54 18.04
N PRO A 260 -19.97 15.82 18.94
CA PRO A 260 -19.38 15.36 20.18
C PRO A 260 -18.36 14.24 19.95
N ILE A 261 -17.20 14.39 20.59
CA ILE A 261 -16.18 13.36 20.68
C ILE A 261 -15.79 13.15 22.15
N TRP A 262 -15.89 11.92 22.62
CA TRP A 262 -15.51 11.54 23.98
C TRP A 262 -14.12 10.92 23.99
N ILE A 263 -13.28 11.41 24.89
CA ILE A 263 -11.87 11.05 24.98
C ILE A 263 -11.63 10.27 26.27
N ASP A 264 -11.09 9.07 26.14
CA ASP A 264 -10.45 8.35 27.25
C ASP A 264 -8.97 8.73 27.29
N GLY A 265 -8.61 9.65 28.19
CA GLY A 265 -7.26 10.19 28.28
C GLY A 265 -7.23 11.72 28.44
N PRO A 266 -6.04 12.34 28.44
CA PRO A 266 -5.90 13.78 28.59
C PRO A 266 -6.41 14.50 27.33
N VAL A 267 -7.53 15.22 27.47
CA VAL A 267 -8.13 16.02 26.39
C VAL A 267 -7.14 17.03 25.79
N SER A 268 -6.22 17.55 26.60
CA SER A 268 -5.17 18.49 26.18
C SER A 268 -4.14 17.89 25.20
N ALA A 269 -4.05 16.57 25.09
CA ALA A 269 -3.15 15.90 24.14
C ALA A 269 -3.72 15.83 22.72
N LEU A 270 -4.97 16.24 22.51
CA LEU A 270 -5.60 16.30 21.21
C LEU A 270 -4.95 17.42 20.36
N LYS A 271 -4.41 17.07 19.18
CA LYS A 271 -3.71 18.02 18.29
C LYS A 271 -4.68 18.83 17.43
N VAL A 272 -5.70 19.43 18.04
CA VAL A 272 -6.72 20.24 17.35
C VAL A 272 -6.74 21.66 17.91
N PRO A 273 -6.78 22.70 17.04
CA PRO A 273 -6.97 24.06 17.50
C PRO A 273 -8.26 24.22 18.31
N ALA A 274 -8.16 24.90 19.46
CA ALA A 274 -9.32 25.23 20.29
C ALA A 274 -10.42 25.91 19.45
N GLY A 275 -11.67 25.43 19.57
CA GLY A 275 -12.84 26.02 18.89
C GLY A 275 -13.29 25.34 17.58
N ARG A 276 -12.63 24.26 17.14
CA ARG A 276 -13.11 23.44 16.01
C ARG A 276 -13.95 22.23 16.47
N VAL A 277 -13.56 21.63 17.58
CA VAL A 277 -14.22 20.47 18.19
C VAL A 277 -14.58 20.75 19.64
N ASN A 278 -15.58 20.03 20.15
CA ASN A 278 -15.90 19.98 21.56
C ASN A 278 -15.51 18.61 22.14
N PRO A 279 -14.25 18.43 22.56
CA PRO A 279 -13.82 17.18 23.16
C PRO A 279 -14.35 17.09 24.59
N MET A 280 -14.95 15.96 24.92
CA MET A 280 -15.54 15.69 26.23
C MET A 280 -14.80 14.55 26.92
N PRO A 281 -14.65 14.57 28.25
CA PRO A 281 -14.15 13.40 28.97
C PRO A 281 -15.12 12.23 28.82
N LEU A 282 -14.59 11.01 28.68
CA LEU A 282 -15.40 9.80 28.59
C LEU A 282 -16.29 9.61 29.83
N THR A 283 -17.55 9.23 29.62
CA THR A 283 -18.55 9.07 30.68
C THR A 283 -18.81 7.59 31.01
N SER A 284 -19.32 7.31 32.21
CA SER A 284 -19.74 5.95 32.60
C SER A 284 -20.84 5.41 31.68
N ALA A 285 -21.81 6.25 31.32
CA ALA A 285 -22.91 5.87 30.42
C ALA A 285 -22.40 5.36 29.06
N LEU A 286 -21.36 5.98 28.49
CA LEU A 286 -20.76 5.50 27.24
C LEU A 286 -19.98 4.20 27.41
N ARG A 287 -19.30 4.00 28.55
CA ARG A 287 -18.65 2.72 28.86
C ARG A 287 -19.68 1.59 28.98
N ASP A 288 -20.81 1.86 29.62
CA ASP A 288 -21.89 0.89 29.75
C ASP A 288 -22.58 0.61 28.40
N GLU A 289 -22.76 1.63 27.56
CA GLU A 289 -23.25 1.46 26.17
C GLU A 289 -22.30 0.59 25.34
N THR A 290 -20.99 0.84 25.41
CA THR A 290 -19.97 0.03 24.72
C THR A 290 -19.95 -1.41 25.23
N ARG A 291 -20.08 -1.63 26.55
CA ARG A 291 -20.20 -2.98 27.13
C ARG A 291 -21.48 -3.69 26.68
N ALA A 292 -22.60 -2.97 26.59
CA ALA A 292 -23.86 -3.52 26.08
C ALA A 292 -23.74 -3.91 24.60
N LEU A 293 -23.08 -3.08 23.77
CA LEU A 293 -22.75 -3.41 22.38
C LEU A 293 -21.91 -4.69 22.29
N GLN A 294 -20.87 -4.81 23.10
CA GLN A 294 -20.02 -5.99 23.15
C GLN A 294 -20.83 -7.25 23.41
N LEU A 295 -21.67 -7.23 24.45
CA LEU A 295 -22.50 -8.38 24.82
C LEU A 295 -23.53 -8.71 23.74
N ASP A 296 -24.14 -7.69 23.13
CA ASP A 296 -25.16 -7.88 22.10
C ASP A 296 -24.63 -8.44 20.78
N VAL A 297 -23.33 -8.24 20.48
CA VAL A 297 -22.67 -8.84 19.31
C VAL A 297 -21.99 -10.16 19.65
N MET A 298 -21.22 -10.24 20.75
CA MET A 298 -20.50 -11.45 21.13
C MET A 298 -21.41 -12.57 21.65
N GLY A 299 -22.48 -12.24 22.37
CA GLY A 299 -23.43 -13.20 22.91
C GLY A 299 -24.05 -14.07 21.81
N PRO A 300 -24.70 -13.48 20.78
CA PRO A 300 -25.22 -14.23 19.63
C PRO A 300 -24.12 -14.85 18.76
N ALA A 301 -22.88 -14.36 18.79
CA ALA A 301 -21.83 -15.02 18.02
C ALA A 301 -21.41 -16.36 18.65
N GLY A 302 -21.42 -16.47 19.98
CA GLY A 302 -20.99 -17.67 20.71
C GLY A 302 -19.46 -17.82 20.83
N PRO A 303 -18.94 -19.00 21.20
CA PRO A 303 -17.50 -19.25 21.29
C PRO A 303 -16.82 -19.21 19.91
N ARG A 304 -15.49 -19.08 19.88
CA ARG A 304 -14.73 -19.06 18.62
C ARG A 304 -14.85 -20.39 17.88
N PRO A 305 -15.18 -20.39 16.56
CA PRO A 305 -15.20 -21.60 15.76
C PRO A 305 -13.80 -22.25 15.67
N ALA A 306 -13.76 -23.57 15.78
CA ALA A 306 -12.62 -24.35 15.32
C ALA A 306 -12.65 -24.41 13.79
N LEU A 307 -11.77 -23.64 13.13
CA LEU A 307 -11.64 -23.67 11.68
C LEU A 307 -10.92 -24.96 11.24
N PRO A 308 -11.23 -25.50 10.05
CA PRO A 308 -10.45 -26.58 9.48
C PRO A 308 -8.96 -26.22 9.41
N ALA A 309 -8.11 -27.24 9.54
CA ALA A 309 -6.67 -27.05 9.36
C ALA A 309 -6.37 -26.45 7.97
N PRO A 310 -5.35 -25.59 7.84
CA PRO A 310 -4.89 -25.15 6.53
C PRO A 310 -4.47 -26.36 5.69
N ASP A 311 -4.69 -26.32 4.38
CA ASP A 311 -4.22 -27.38 3.50
C ASP A 311 -2.67 -27.46 3.54
N PRO A 312 -2.09 -28.64 3.29
CA PRO A 312 -0.64 -28.78 3.15
C PRO A 312 -0.12 -27.84 2.06
N GLY A 313 0.74 -26.88 2.44
CA GLY A 313 1.26 -25.84 1.54
C GLY A 313 0.53 -24.50 1.59
N SER A 314 -0.58 -24.38 2.33
CA SER A 314 -1.24 -23.10 2.55
C SER A 314 -0.32 -22.15 3.35
N PRO A 315 -0.28 -20.85 2.98
CA PRO A 315 0.62 -19.90 3.62
C PRO A 315 0.30 -19.72 5.11
N PRO A 316 1.29 -19.38 5.94
CA PRO A 316 1.03 -19.06 7.34
C PRO A 316 0.08 -17.85 7.44
N PRO A 317 -0.73 -17.76 8.51
CA PRO A 317 -1.67 -16.66 8.69
C PRO A 317 -0.94 -15.30 8.68
N PRO A 318 -1.58 -14.21 8.22
CA PRO A 318 -0.96 -12.90 8.00
C PRO A 318 -0.08 -12.39 9.17
N GLY A 319 -0.51 -12.62 10.41
CA GLY A 319 0.21 -12.22 11.62
C GLY A 319 1.60 -12.87 11.81
N ALA A 320 1.91 -13.96 11.09
CA ALA A 320 3.21 -14.63 11.13
C ALA A 320 4.22 -14.08 10.10
N GLN A 321 3.74 -13.40 9.04
CA GLN A 321 4.59 -12.84 7.96
C GLN A 321 5.15 -11.45 8.31
N ALA A 322 4.52 -10.74 9.25
CA ALA A 322 5.05 -9.48 9.78
C ALA A 322 6.41 -9.64 10.49
N ALA A 323 6.79 -10.87 10.87
CA ALA A 323 8.07 -11.17 11.53
C ALA A 323 9.19 -11.60 10.57
N SER A 324 8.92 -11.88 9.28
CA SER A 324 9.88 -12.49 8.35
C SER A 324 10.53 -11.54 7.34
N GLY A 325 10.21 -10.25 7.35
CA GLY A 325 11.00 -9.24 6.64
C GLY A 325 11.05 -9.35 5.10
N GLU A 326 9.94 -9.63 4.41
CA GLU A 326 9.65 -9.20 3.02
C GLU A 326 8.19 -9.58 2.64
N PRO A 327 7.49 -8.83 1.75
CA PRO A 327 8.00 -8.01 0.65
C PRO A 327 8.16 -6.52 1.00
N VAL A 328 9.29 -5.94 0.56
CA VAL A 328 9.53 -4.49 0.56
C VAL A 328 8.47 -3.83 -0.33
N SER A 329 7.58 -3.02 0.25
CA SER A 329 6.60 -2.28 -0.56
C SER A 329 7.29 -1.42 -1.63
N PRO A 330 6.71 -1.20 -2.83
CA PRO A 330 7.30 -0.34 -3.85
C PRO A 330 7.78 1.02 -3.31
N ARG A 331 7.04 1.62 -2.36
CA ARG A 331 7.47 2.83 -1.64
C ARG A 331 8.68 2.60 -0.76
N GLN A 332 8.68 1.53 0.04
CA GLN A 332 9.82 1.18 0.87
C GLN A 332 11.05 0.92 0.00
N ARG A 333 10.92 0.27 -1.16
CA ARG A 333 12.03 0.05 -2.10
C ARG A 333 12.58 1.37 -2.61
N VAL A 334 11.70 2.29 -3.02
CA VAL A 334 12.10 3.64 -3.44
C VAL A 334 12.81 4.35 -2.29
N SER A 335 12.29 4.28 -1.07
CA SER A 335 12.93 4.85 0.11
C SER A 335 14.31 4.26 0.36
N ASP A 336 14.43 2.94 0.40
CA ASP A 336 15.67 2.23 0.71
C ASP A 336 16.77 2.53 -0.31
N VAL A 337 16.40 2.68 -1.60
CA VAL A 337 17.34 3.02 -2.67
C VAL A 337 17.71 4.49 -2.67
N LEU A 338 16.78 5.39 -2.30
CA LEU A 338 17.00 6.83 -2.30
C LEU A 338 17.63 7.34 -1.00
N GLN A 339 17.45 6.67 0.14
CA GLN A 339 17.97 7.08 1.43
C GLN A 339 19.49 7.33 1.42
N PRO A 340 20.33 6.48 0.80
CA PRO A 340 21.78 6.70 0.73
C PRO A 340 22.18 7.88 -0.15
N LEU A 341 21.25 8.41 -0.96
CA LEU A 341 21.49 9.54 -1.87
C LEU A 341 21.09 10.89 -1.23
N LEU A 342 20.39 10.89 -0.10
CA LEU A 342 19.92 12.11 0.55
C LEU A 342 21.11 12.96 1.04
N PRO A 343 21.16 14.27 0.69
CA PRO A 343 22.12 15.19 1.27
C PRO A 343 21.95 15.30 2.79
N SER A 344 23.00 15.72 3.49
CA SER A 344 22.94 15.92 4.95
C SER A 344 21.82 16.88 5.35
N GLY A 345 21.02 16.49 6.35
CA GLY A 345 19.89 17.27 6.83
C GLY A 345 18.60 17.14 6.00
N VAL A 346 18.63 16.41 4.87
CA VAL A 346 17.42 16.10 4.09
C VAL A 346 16.78 14.83 4.63
N THR A 347 15.47 14.86 4.79
CA THR A 347 14.65 13.71 5.21
C THR A 347 13.60 13.43 4.14
N LEU A 348 13.35 12.15 3.87
CA LEU A 348 12.26 11.70 3.01
C LEU A 348 11.13 11.21 3.91
N GLY A 349 9.99 11.91 3.89
CA GLY A 349 8.86 11.61 4.78
C GLY A 349 7.71 10.90 4.07
N LYS A 350 7.45 11.23 2.80
CA LYS A 350 6.33 10.65 2.04
C LYS A 350 6.71 10.39 0.60
N ILE A 351 6.21 9.29 0.06
CA ILE A 351 6.39 8.87 -1.33
C ILE A 351 5.00 8.57 -1.90
N ASP A 352 4.50 9.44 -2.78
CA ASP A 352 3.25 9.20 -3.51
C ASP A 352 3.58 8.59 -4.87
N LEU A 353 3.34 7.29 -5.06
CA LEU A 353 3.59 6.61 -6.34
C LEU A 353 2.45 6.82 -7.34
N TRP A 354 2.79 6.86 -8.62
CA TRP A 354 1.89 6.65 -9.75
C TRP A 354 2.56 5.73 -10.77
N LYS A 355 1.87 5.46 -11.89
CA LYS A 355 2.24 4.45 -12.89
C LYS A 355 3.75 4.36 -13.13
N ASP A 356 4.39 5.43 -13.56
CA ASP A 356 5.81 5.45 -13.92
C ASP A 356 6.62 6.48 -13.11
N GLY A 357 6.18 6.86 -11.91
CA GLY A 357 6.87 7.90 -11.16
C GLY A 357 6.40 8.06 -9.72
N ALA A 358 6.93 9.08 -9.06
CA ALA A 358 6.60 9.39 -7.68
C ALA A 358 6.75 10.86 -7.34
N ALA A 359 6.00 11.30 -6.33
CA ALA A 359 6.29 12.53 -5.62
C ALA A 359 6.99 12.19 -4.31
N LEU A 360 8.17 12.76 -4.13
CA LEU A 360 9.01 12.64 -2.96
C LEU A 360 8.81 13.89 -2.11
N GLU A 361 8.22 13.74 -0.93
CA GLU A 361 8.05 14.83 0.04
C GLU A 361 8.91 14.60 1.26
N GLY A 362 9.38 15.70 1.83
CA GLY A 362 10.32 15.66 2.92
C GLY A 362 10.63 17.04 3.49
N ARG A 363 11.61 17.07 4.39
CA ARG A 363 12.16 18.31 4.94
C ARG A 363 13.62 18.45 4.60
N ALA A 364 14.06 19.68 4.37
CA ALA A 364 15.45 20.04 4.15
C ALA A 364 15.79 21.32 4.95
N PRO A 365 17.08 21.60 5.20
CA PRO A 365 17.49 22.80 5.92
C PRO A 365 17.11 24.09 5.16
N ASP A 366 17.26 24.09 3.83
CA ASP A 366 16.99 25.24 2.98
C ASP A 366 16.68 24.86 1.51
N ASP A 367 16.22 25.84 0.73
CA ASP A 367 15.95 25.70 -0.71
C ASP A 367 17.18 25.25 -1.52
N ALA A 368 18.40 25.61 -1.09
CA ALA A 368 19.62 25.24 -1.80
C ALA A 368 19.89 23.74 -1.68
N THR A 369 19.64 23.17 -0.52
CA THR A 369 19.76 21.74 -0.24
C THR A 369 18.73 20.93 -1.04
N VAL A 370 17.51 21.46 -1.22
CA VAL A 370 16.51 20.83 -2.11
C VAL A 370 17.01 20.76 -3.56
N ARG A 371 17.69 21.80 -4.06
CA ARG A 371 18.27 21.78 -5.42
C ARG A 371 19.41 20.77 -5.53
N GLN A 372 20.25 20.64 -4.50
CA GLN A 372 21.29 19.60 -4.44
C GLN A 372 20.67 18.20 -4.46
N TRP A 373 19.56 18.01 -3.74
CA TRP A 373 18.83 16.75 -3.76
C TRP A 373 18.34 16.39 -5.17
N VAL A 374 17.74 17.35 -5.90
CA VAL A 374 17.32 17.14 -7.30
C VAL A 374 18.50 16.79 -8.22
N GLN A 375 19.66 17.43 -8.03
CA GLN A 375 20.87 17.11 -8.79
C GLN A 375 21.43 15.72 -8.44
N ALA A 376 21.28 15.26 -7.19
CA ALA A 376 21.65 13.90 -6.79
C ALA A 376 20.73 12.86 -7.44
N LEU A 377 19.41 13.11 -7.45
CA LEU A 377 18.43 12.31 -8.16
C LEU A 377 18.71 12.23 -9.66
N GLN A 378 19.09 13.33 -10.30
CA GLN A 378 19.40 13.36 -11.72
C GLN A 378 20.65 12.53 -12.08
N ARG A 379 21.58 12.40 -11.13
CA ARG A 379 22.83 11.64 -11.29
C ARG A 379 22.73 10.19 -10.80
N SER A 380 21.63 9.80 -10.14
CA SER A 380 21.52 8.51 -9.48
C SER A 380 21.40 7.33 -10.45
N GLY A 381 20.86 7.57 -11.65
CA GLY A 381 20.51 6.51 -12.59
C GLY A 381 19.26 5.71 -12.17
N GLU A 382 18.51 6.17 -11.17
CA GLU A 382 17.29 5.52 -10.67
C GLU A 382 16.01 6.18 -11.22
N VAL A 383 16.09 7.47 -11.52
CA VAL A 383 14.96 8.30 -11.96
C VAL A 383 15.36 9.21 -13.13
N ARG A 384 14.37 9.65 -13.90
CA ARG A 384 14.48 10.68 -14.93
C ARG A 384 13.61 11.89 -14.57
N ASN A 385 13.98 13.03 -15.15
CA ASN A 385 13.24 14.30 -15.05
C ASN A 385 12.86 14.70 -13.61
N PRO A 386 13.78 14.69 -12.63
CA PRO A 386 13.45 15.17 -11.29
C PRO A 386 13.12 16.67 -11.34
N GLN A 387 11.96 17.06 -10.82
CA GLN A 387 11.46 18.43 -10.84
C GLN A 387 10.94 18.84 -9.48
N VAL A 388 11.35 20.02 -9.00
CA VAL A 388 10.76 20.59 -7.78
C VAL A 388 9.34 21.06 -8.10
N ALA A 389 8.34 20.46 -7.45
CA ALA A 389 6.95 20.91 -7.55
C ALA A 389 6.70 22.14 -6.66
N TRP A 390 7.19 22.10 -5.43
CA TRP A 390 7.11 23.24 -4.50
C TRP A 390 8.14 23.11 -3.37
N VAL A 391 8.45 24.25 -2.76
CA VAL A 391 9.19 24.39 -1.50
C VAL A 391 8.40 25.37 -0.62
N ARG A 392 8.23 25.03 0.66
CA ARG A 392 7.47 25.81 1.64
C ARG A 392 8.31 25.97 2.91
N ARG A 393 8.42 27.19 3.44
CA ARG A 393 9.10 27.43 4.71
C ARG A 393 8.27 26.91 5.89
N GLU A 394 8.91 26.16 6.77
CA GLU A 394 8.37 25.67 8.03
C GLU A 394 9.36 26.00 9.15
N ALA A 395 9.09 27.06 9.91
CA ALA A 395 9.94 27.54 11.00
C ALA A 395 11.43 27.69 10.59
N ASP A 396 12.29 26.76 11.02
CA ASP A 396 13.74 26.69 10.81
C ASP A 396 14.16 25.80 9.62
N GLN A 397 13.21 25.21 8.90
CA GLN A 397 13.43 24.30 7.78
C GLN A 397 12.53 24.64 6.59
N VAL A 398 12.68 23.88 5.50
CA VAL A 398 11.77 23.89 4.36
C VAL A 398 11.18 22.51 4.13
N ALA A 399 9.86 22.45 3.95
CA ALA A 399 9.19 21.29 3.38
C ALA A 399 9.30 21.37 1.85
N TYR A 400 9.51 20.23 1.19
CA TYR A 400 9.61 20.17 -0.26
C TYR A 400 8.75 19.05 -0.86
N ARG A 401 8.44 19.20 -2.14
CA ARG A 401 7.92 18.12 -3.00
C ARG A 401 8.68 18.09 -4.31
N VAL A 402 9.24 16.93 -4.65
CA VAL A 402 9.96 16.67 -5.92
C VAL A 402 9.23 15.58 -6.69
N LEU A 403 8.90 15.82 -7.95
CA LEU A 403 8.33 14.83 -8.85
C LEU A 403 9.47 14.12 -9.59
N VAL A 404 9.37 12.81 -9.71
CA VAL A 404 10.31 11.97 -10.44
C VAL A 404 9.57 10.99 -11.34
N THR A 405 10.22 10.57 -12.42
CA THR A 405 9.74 9.47 -13.26
C THR A 405 10.73 8.32 -13.14
N PHE A 406 10.26 7.11 -12.88
CA PHE A 406 11.10 5.93 -12.82
C PHE A 406 11.55 5.50 -14.21
N LEU A 407 12.64 4.74 -14.23
CA LEU A 407 13.20 4.13 -15.43
C LEU A 407 12.61 2.74 -15.69
N CYS A 408 11.45 2.44 -15.12
CA CYS A 408 10.72 1.18 -15.21
C CYS A 408 9.21 1.46 -15.14
N ALA A 409 8.41 0.45 -15.51
CA ALA A 409 6.96 0.56 -15.47
C ALA A 409 6.37 0.57 -14.04
N ALA A 410 7.10 0.06 -13.05
CA ALA A 410 6.84 0.19 -11.62
C ALA A 410 8.11 -0.15 -10.82
N PRO A 411 8.28 0.32 -9.57
CA PRO A 411 9.40 -0.12 -8.72
C PRO A 411 9.43 -1.64 -8.57
N GLY A 412 10.57 -2.25 -8.84
CA GLY A 412 10.77 -3.71 -8.89
C GLY A 412 10.67 -4.31 -10.30
N ASP A 413 10.16 -3.58 -11.29
CA ASP A 413 10.19 -4.01 -12.68
C ASP A 413 11.57 -3.77 -13.32
N ARG A 414 11.83 -4.46 -14.43
CA ARG A 414 13.07 -4.27 -15.21
C ARG A 414 13.17 -2.82 -15.72
N SER A 415 14.35 -2.25 -15.58
CA SER A 415 14.68 -0.95 -16.18
C SER A 415 14.53 -0.99 -17.70
N VAL A 416 14.07 0.11 -18.28
CA VAL A 416 14.07 0.37 -19.73
C VAL A 416 15.45 0.73 -20.25
N CYS A 417 16.39 1.08 -19.36
CA CYS A 417 17.76 1.45 -19.70
C CYS A 417 18.59 0.24 -20.14
N LEU A 418 19.60 0.48 -20.98
CA LEU A 418 20.59 -0.54 -21.32
C LEU A 418 21.35 -0.97 -20.05
N ALA A 419 21.35 -2.27 -19.75
CA ALA A 419 22.13 -2.81 -18.65
C ALA A 419 23.61 -2.87 -19.04
N ALA A 420 24.48 -2.22 -18.26
CA ALA A 420 25.91 -2.20 -18.51
C ALA A 420 26.68 -2.02 -17.19
N PRO A 421 27.91 -2.58 -17.06
CA PRO A 421 28.77 -2.30 -15.93
C PRO A 421 29.34 -0.88 -16.00
N GLY A 422 29.52 -0.25 -14.83
CA GLY A 422 30.11 1.08 -14.68
C GLY A 422 29.09 2.19 -14.43
N SER A 423 29.57 3.44 -14.36
CA SER A 423 28.75 4.62 -14.06
C SER A 423 28.33 5.43 -15.29
N ALA A 424 28.78 5.04 -16.48
CA ALA A 424 28.47 5.69 -17.76
C ALA A 424 28.55 4.67 -18.91
N TYR A 425 27.81 4.93 -19.98
CA TYR A 425 27.85 4.11 -21.19
C TYR A 425 29.10 4.37 -22.02
N THR A 426 29.65 3.31 -22.61
CA THR A 426 30.72 3.39 -23.62
C THR A 426 30.16 3.13 -25.01
N ALA A 427 30.83 3.67 -26.04
CA ALA A 427 30.43 3.42 -27.44
C ALA A 427 30.38 1.92 -27.76
N GLN A 428 31.34 1.14 -27.25
CA GLN A 428 31.39 -0.31 -27.43
C GLN A 428 30.15 -1.02 -26.84
N GLN A 429 29.75 -0.67 -25.61
CA GLN A 429 28.56 -1.27 -24.98
C GLN A 429 27.28 -0.98 -25.76
N VAL A 430 27.14 0.25 -26.29
CA VAL A 430 25.99 0.64 -27.12
C VAL A 430 26.02 -0.12 -28.45
N GLU A 431 27.19 -0.27 -29.06
CA GLU A 431 27.37 -1.01 -30.31
C GLU A 431 27.02 -2.49 -30.17
N ASP A 432 27.56 -3.15 -29.14
CA ASP A 432 27.32 -4.56 -28.87
C ASP A 432 25.83 -4.85 -28.60
N ALA A 433 25.11 -3.90 -27.99
CA ALA A 433 23.68 -4.00 -27.76
C ALA A 433 22.83 -3.73 -29.01
N LEU A 434 23.30 -2.90 -29.94
CA LEU A 434 22.58 -2.56 -31.18
C LEU A 434 22.78 -3.58 -32.31
N ARG A 435 23.98 -4.18 -32.40
CA ARG A 435 24.35 -5.08 -33.49
C ARG A 435 23.34 -6.23 -33.71
N PRO A 436 22.80 -6.90 -32.68
CA PRO A 436 21.80 -7.95 -32.87
C PRO A 436 20.47 -7.44 -33.45
N VAL A 437 20.11 -6.17 -33.18
CA VAL A 437 18.84 -5.57 -33.60
C VAL A 437 18.92 -5.04 -35.03
N LEU A 438 20.07 -4.50 -35.43
CA LEU A 438 20.32 -4.04 -36.80
C LEU A 438 20.26 -5.19 -37.81
N GLY A 439 20.54 -6.43 -37.39
CA GLY A 439 20.54 -7.63 -38.22
C GLY A 439 21.79 -7.73 -39.10
N ASN A 440 21.95 -8.90 -39.75
CA ASN A 440 23.18 -9.22 -40.49
C ASN A 440 23.25 -8.56 -41.88
N ASP A 441 22.11 -8.07 -42.38
CA ASP A 441 21.99 -7.52 -43.74
C ASP A 441 22.45 -6.05 -43.84
N VAL A 442 22.79 -5.45 -42.71
CA VAL A 442 23.23 -4.06 -42.63
C VAL A 442 24.58 -4.01 -41.91
N THR A 443 25.57 -3.36 -42.53
CA THR A 443 26.91 -3.21 -41.95
C THR A 443 27.03 -1.85 -41.27
N LEU A 444 27.24 -1.85 -39.95
CA LEU A 444 27.56 -0.63 -39.20
C LEU A 444 29.00 -0.19 -39.52
N THR A 445 29.17 1.02 -40.04
CA THR A 445 30.50 1.57 -40.38
C THR A 445 31.03 2.53 -39.32
N ARG A 446 30.14 3.17 -38.56
CA ARG A 446 30.52 4.08 -37.47
C ARG A 446 29.45 4.13 -36.39
N LEU A 447 29.89 4.12 -35.13
CA LEU A 447 29.10 4.50 -33.99
C LEU A 447 29.88 5.50 -33.15
N ALA A 448 29.28 6.66 -32.89
CA ALA A 448 29.82 7.65 -31.95
C ALA A 448 28.81 7.92 -30.84
N LEU A 449 29.30 7.95 -29.60
CA LEU A 449 28.52 8.32 -28.43
C LEU A 449 29.03 9.67 -27.91
N HIS A 450 28.20 10.70 -28.04
CA HIS A 450 28.51 12.05 -27.56
C HIS A 450 27.82 12.30 -26.21
N ASP A 451 28.59 12.80 -25.24
CA ASP A 451 28.14 13.16 -23.88
C ASP A 451 27.35 12.06 -23.14
N GLY A 452 27.54 10.80 -23.52
CA GLY A 452 26.78 9.66 -22.98
C GLY A 452 25.28 9.68 -23.31
N LYS A 453 24.83 10.55 -24.23
CA LYS A 453 23.41 10.83 -24.47
C LYS A 453 23.01 10.81 -25.93
N LEU A 454 23.91 11.10 -26.86
CA LEU A 454 23.60 11.12 -28.30
C LEU A 454 24.41 10.04 -28.99
N VAL A 455 23.72 9.12 -29.65
CA VAL A 455 24.30 8.06 -30.49
C VAL A 455 24.16 8.47 -31.94
N GLU A 456 25.29 8.63 -32.63
CA GLU A 456 25.34 8.77 -34.07
C GLU A 456 25.73 7.43 -34.69
N LEU A 457 24.89 6.95 -35.60
CA LEU A 457 25.05 5.70 -36.32
C LEU A 457 25.23 6.02 -37.80
N GLU A 458 26.22 5.38 -38.42
CA GLU A 458 26.37 5.34 -39.88
C GLU A 458 26.61 3.89 -40.31
N GLY A 459 26.05 3.51 -41.44
CA GLY A 459 26.26 2.18 -41.99
C GLY A 459 25.88 2.07 -43.45
N ARG A 460 26.02 0.85 -43.98
CA ARG A 460 25.75 0.48 -45.37
C ARG A 460 24.73 -0.65 -45.44
N GLY A 461 23.89 -0.60 -46.47
CA GLY A 461 22.84 -1.59 -46.74
C GLY A 461 21.94 -1.10 -47.86
N SER A 462 21.10 -1.98 -48.41
CA SER A 462 20.05 -1.51 -49.32
C SER A 462 19.06 -0.60 -48.59
N GLU A 463 18.34 0.24 -49.33
CA GLU A 463 17.35 1.14 -48.74
C GLU A 463 16.28 0.38 -47.94
N ALA A 464 15.84 -0.78 -48.44
CA ALA A 464 14.85 -1.63 -47.79
C ALA A 464 15.37 -2.22 -46.46
N GLU A 465 16.61 -2.75 -46.46
CA GLU A 465 17.23 -3.33 -45.27
C GLU A 465 17.55 -2.27 -44.22
N ALA A 466 18.09 -1.11 -44.63
CA ALA A 466 18.37 0.00 -43.74
C ALA A 466 17.10 0.52 -43.07
N ARG A 467 16.00 0.66 -43.83
CA ARG A 467 14.70 1.07 -43.29
C ARG A 467 14.15 0.04 -42.30
N ALA A 468 14.24 -1.25 -42.61
CA ALA A 468 13.81 -2.32 -41.72
C ALA A 468 14.65 -2.40 -40.43
N ALA A 469 15.97 -2.17 -40.52
CA ALA A 469 16.86 -2.13 -39.37
C ALA A 469 16.52 -0.95 -38.44
N LEU A 470 16.36 0.25 -38.98
CA LEU A 470 15.99 1.44 -38.19
C LEU A 470 14.60 1.30 -37.55
N GLU A 471 13.65 0.68 -38.23
CA GLU A 471 12.32 0.43 -37.67
C GLU A 471 12.36 -0.61 -36.54
N ARG A 472 13.18 -1.66 -36.66
CA ARG A 472 13.44 -2.61 -35.56
C ARG A 472 14.06 -1.93 -34.36
N VAL A 473 15.05 -1.06 -34.56
CA VAL A 473 15.64 -0.25 -33.47
C VAL A 473 14.55 0.56 -32.78
N ARG A 474 13.68 1.24 -33.54
CA ARG A 474 12.57 2.04 -32.97
C ARG A 474 11.58 1.21 -32.14
N GLN A 475 11.31 -0.02 -32.54
CA GLN A 475 10.30 -0.88 -31.89
C GLN A 475 10.86 -1.72 -30.74
N GLN A 476 12.13 -2.15 -30.82
CA GLN A 476 12.71 -3.16 -29.94
C GLN A 476 13.74 -2.59 -28.94
N VAL A 477 14.15 -1.34 -29.10
CA VAL A 477 15.22 -0.73 -28.28
C VAL A 477 14.65 0.39 -27.41
N PRO A 478 14.06 0.06 -26.25
CA PRO A 478 13.35 1.03 -25.40
C PRO A 478 14.29 2.03 -24.69
N TRP A 479 15.60 1.82 -24.73
CA TRP A 479 16.60 2.75 -24.19
C TRP A 479 17.08 3.81 -25.19
N LEU A 480 16.55 3.81 -26.43
CA LEU A 480 16.82 4.83 -27.46
C LEU A 480 15.55 5.51 -27.94
N GLU A 481 15.61 6.83 -28.08
CA GLU A 481 14.61 7.65 -28.74
C GLU A 481 15.15 8.15 -30.08
N ALA A 482 14.42 7.87 -31.17
CA ALA A 482 14.85 8.32 -32.50
C ALA A 482 14.69 9.84 -32.64
N SER A 483 15.78 10.53 -32.99
CA SER A 483 15.79 11.97 -33.24
C SER A 483 15.64 12.27 -34.73
N SER A 484 16.48 11.65 -35.57
CA SER A 484 16.46 11.85 -37.03
C SER A 484 17.19 10.73 -37.72
N SER A 485 16.72 10.30 -38.90
CA SER A 485 17.42 9.34 -39.75
C SER A 485 17.41 9.79 -41.21
N GLY A 486 18.44 9.40 -41.95
CA GLY A 486 18.58 9.63 -43.38
C GLY A 486 19.05 8.36 -44.08
N ILE A 487 18.47 8.05 -45.24
CA ILE A 487 18.85 6.91 -46.07
C ILE A 487 19.15 7.46 -47.47
N GLY A 488 20.28 7.08 -48.06
CA GLY A 488 20.68 7.54 -49.39
C GLY A 488 21.89 6.79 -49.95
N GLN A 489 21.89 6.54 -51.26
CA GLN A 489 23.01 5.94 -52.02
C GLN A 489 23.69 4.72 -51.34
N GLY A 490 22.89 3.75 -50.85
CA GLY A 490 23.41 2.53 -50.21
C GLY A 490 24.01 2.73 -48.81
N THR A 491 23.80 3.91 -48.22
CA THR A 491 24.22 4.27 -46.87
C THR A 491 23.02 4.74 -46.05
N PHE A 492 23.12 4.61 -44.73
CA PHE A 492 22.17 5.19 -43.81
C PHE A 492 22.89 5.87 -42.66
N SER A 493 22.23 6.88 -42.10
CA SER A 493 22.65 7.55 -40.88
C SER A 493 21.46 7.72 -39.94
N ALA A 494 21.71 7.66 -38.64
CA ALA A 494 20.71 7.93 -37.64
C ALA A 494 21.32 8.64 -36.43
N ARG A 495 20.59 9.62 -35.90
CA ARG A 495 20.84 10.23 -34.60
C ARG A 495 19.78 9.73 -33.64
N LEU A 496 20.23 9.05 -32.58
CA LEU A 496 19.38 8.49 -31.53
C LEU A 496 19.79 9.09 -30.19
N ARG A 497 18.82 9.32 -29.31
CA ARG A 497 19.05 9.83 -27.97
C ARG A 497 18.91 8.70 -26.96
N MET A 498 19.88 8.55 -26.08
CA MET A 498 19.79 7.66 -24.93
C MET A 498 18.70 8.17 -23.98
N VAL A 499 17.79 7.28 -23.58
CA VAL A 499 16.78 7.57 -22.55
C VAL A 499 17.45 7.79 -21.19
N CYS A 500 18.56 7.10 -20.95
CA CYS A 500 19.29 7.10 -19.68
C CYS A 500 20.71 7.62 -19.89
N ALA A 501 21.18 8.49 -19.00
CA ALA A 501 22.55 9.02 -19.05
C ALA A 501 23.58 8.09 -18.38
N ALA A 502 23.11 7.13 -17.58
CA ALA A 502 23.93 6.17 -16.86
C ALA A 502 23.24 4.79 -16.85
N PRO A 503 24.00 3.69 -16.75
CA PRO A 503 23.46 2.35 -16.58
C PRO A 503 22.62 2.24 -15.28
N PRO A 504 21.59 1.38 -15.26
CA PRO A 504 20.85 1.11 -14.03
C PRO A 504 21.76 0.45 -13.00
N ARG A 505 21.62 0.80 -11.72
CA ARG A 505 22.42 0.18 -10.65
C ARG A 505 22.15 -1.33 -10.58
N ALA A 506 23.22 -2.10 -10.36
CA ALA A 506 23.10 -3.48 -9.90
C ALA A 506 22.46 -3.50 -8.51
N THR A 507 21.66 -4.53 -8.24
CA THR A 507 20.83 -4.71 -7.05
C THR A 507 21.53 -4.26 -5.75
N PRO A 508 20.90 -3.45 -4.88
CA PRO A 508 19.51 -2.97 -4.93
C PRO A 508 19.33 -1.68 -5.75
N GLY A 509 18.30 -1.65 -6.61
CA GLY A 509 17.87 -0.47 -7.37
C GLY A 509 16.34 -0.40 -7.45
N ILE A 510 15.78 0.79 -7.76
CA ILE A 510 14.33 0.99 -7.88
C ILE A 510 13.77 0.09 -8.98
N CYS A 511 14.49 -0.01 -10.09
CA CYS A 511 14.13 -0.80 -11.28
C CYS A 511 14.93 -2.10 -11.40
N ALA A 512 15.34 -2.67 -10.26
CA ALA A 512 15.99 -3.97 -10.19
C ALA A 512 14.97 -5.04 -9.77
N ALA A 513 14.73 -6.01 -10.66
CA ALA A 513 13.91 -7.18 -10.34
C ALA A 513 14.52 -7.94 -9.14
N PRO A 514 13.71 -8.48 -8.21
CA PRO A 514 14.23 -9.31 -7.14
C PRO A 514 14.99 -10.51 -7.72
N ASP A 515 16.15 -10.83 -7.15
CA ASP A 515 16.92 -12.01 -7.56
C ASP A 515 16.06 -13.26 -7.40
N GLN A 516 15.75 -13.94 -8.51
CA GLN A 516 15.04 -15.23 -8.51
C GLN A 516 15.90 -16.40 -8.00
N ARG A 517 17.05 -16.13 -7.38
CA ARG A 517 17.91 -17.16 -6.78
C ARG A 517 17.71 -17.21 -5.26
N ARG A 518 16.66 -17.90 -4.82
CA ARG A 518 16.65 -18.66 -3.57
C ARG A 518 15.80 -19.91 -3.72
#